data_AF-A0A067QHV7-F1
#
_entry.id   AF-A0A067QHV7-F1
#
_cell.length_a   1.000
_cell.length_b   1.000
_cell.length_c   1.000
_cell.angle_alpha   90.00
_cell.angle_beta   90.00
_cell.angle_gamma   90.00
#
_symmetry.space_group_name_H-M   'P 1'
#
loop_
_entity.id
_entity.type
_entity.pdbx_description
1 polymer ?
#
loop_
_entity_poly.entity_id
_entity_poly.type
_entity_poly.pdbx_seq_one_letter_code
_entity_poly.pdbx_strand_id
1 'polypeptide(L)' 'KSGHCPPSRRVTNCFNRCKTDYVCSFDEKCCPNVCGSESCAKSSSISYGS' A
#
# COMPACT_ATOMS: atom_id res chain seq x y z
N LYS A 1 10.32 -3.70 1.70
CA LYS A 1 10.07 -4.19 0.32
C LYS A 1 10.32 -3.11 -0.72
N SER A 2 10.75 -3.49 -1.92
CA SER A 2 11.04 -2.58 -3.04
C SER A 2 9.80 -2.00 -3.72
N GLY A 3 9.98 -0.92 -4.48
CA GLY A 3 8.89 -0.20 -5.17
C GLY A 3 8.19 0.84 -4.30
N HIS A 4 7.23 1.54 -4.88
CA HIS A 4 6.49 2.63 -4.26
C HIS A 4 5.05 2.22 -3.98
N CYS A 5 4.42 2.88 -3.01
CA CYS A 5 2.99 2.71 -2.79
C CYS A 5 2.21 3.29 -3.97
N PRO A 6 1.20 2.58 -4.49
CA PRO A 6 0.28 3.16 -5.44
C PRO A 6 -0.51 4.29 -4.76
N PRO A 7 -1.10 5.22 -5.53
CA PRO A 7 -1.91 6.29 -4.96
C PRO A 7 -3.09 5.70 -4.17
N SER A 8 -3.41 6.30 -3.01
CA SER A 8 -4.39 5.79 -2.05
C SER A 8 -5.78 5.54 -2.65
N ARG A 9 -6.18 6.31 -3.69
CA ARG A 9 -7.43 6.10 -4.44
C ARG A 9 -7.51 4.74 -5.15
N ARG A 10 -6.37 4.10 -5.44
CA ARG A 10 -6.29 2.74 -6.01
C ARG A 10 -6.42 1.65 -4.94
N VAL A 11 -6.18 1.99 -3.68
CA VAL A 11 -6.25 1.07 -2.55
C VAL A 11 -7.61 1.25 -1.89
N THR A 12 -8.62 0.56 -2.43
CA THR A 12 -10.02 0.64 -1.99
C THR A 12 -10.34 -0.28 -0.81
N ASN A 13 -9.38 -1.10 -0.38
CA ASN A 13 -9.54 -1.89 0.83
C ASN A 13 -9.41 -0.97 2.05
N CYS A 14 -10.49 -0.76 2.77
CA CYS A 14 -10.52 0.15 3.92
C CYS A 14 -10.23 -0.54 5.26
N PHE A 15 -9.80 -1.80 5.26
CA PHE A 15 -9.44 -2.48 6.50
C PHE A 15 -7.98 -2.21 6.83
N ASN A 16 -7.72 -1.84 8.08
CA ASN A 16 -6.36 -1.72 8.58
C ASN A 16 -5.73 -3.11 8.66
N ARG A 17 -4.92 -3.46 7.67
CA ARG A 17 -4.40 -4.84 7.48
C ARG A 17 -2.91 -4.95 7.76
N CYS A 18 -2.21 -3.83 7.91
CA CYS A 18 -0.76 -3.84 8.08
C CYS A 18 -0.29 -2.61 8.85
N LYS A 19 0.87 -2.74 9.47
CA LYS A 19 1.63 -1.65 10.12
C LYS A 19 2.99 -1.44 9.47
N THR A 20 3.51 -2.47 8.82
CA THR A 20 4.80 -2.48 8.13
C THR A 20 4.67 -3.36 6.90
N ASP A 21 5.53 -3.16 5.90
CA ASP A 21 5.56 -3.95 4.67
C ASP A 21 5.85 -5.44 4.89
N TYR A 22 6.46 -5.82 6.02
CA TYR A 22 6.70 -7.21 6.41
C TYR A 22 5.41 -7.98 6.75
N VAL A 23 4.35 -7.29 7.17
CA VAL A 23 3.05 -7.92 7.45
C VAL A 23 2.38 -8.38 6.16
N CYS A 24 2.67 -7.69 5.05
CA CYS A 24 2.07 -7.97 3.76
C CYS A 24 2.79 -9.11 3.06
N SER A 25 2.05 -9.91 2.29
CA SER A 25 2.60 -11.06 1.58
C SER A 25 3.37 -10.66 0.31
N PHE A 26 4.25 -11.54 -0.18
CA PHE A 26 4.96 -11.40 -1.47
C PHE A 26 5.65 -10.05 -1.67
N ASP A 27 5.26 -9.29 -2.70
CA ASP A 27 5.80 -7.97 -3.06
C ASP A 27 4.85 -6.83 -2.67
N GLU A 28 3.89 -7.10 -1.78
CA GLU A 28 2.92 -6.10 -1.34
C GLU A 28 3.49 -5.24 -0.22
N LYS A 29 3.29 -3.93 -0.31
CA LYS A 29 3.72 -2.96 0.68
C LYS A 29 2.53 -2.53 1.53
N CYS A 30 2.83 -2.12 2.75
CA CYS A 30 1.84 -1.45 3.58
C CYS A 30 1.70 0.00 3.11
N CYS A 31 0.51 0.35 2.60
CA CYS A 31 0.28 1.60 1.90
C CYS A 31 -1.00 2.28 2.39
N PRO A 32 -1.05 3.63 2.36
CA PRO A 32 -2.25 4.36 2.73
C PRO A 32 -3.38 4.08 1.73
N ASN A 33 -4.58 3.87 2.26
CA ASN A 33 -5.79 3.58 1.51
C ASN A 33 -6.73 4.79 1.43
N VAL A 34 -7.76 4.68 0.60
CA VAL A 34 -8.75 5.76 0.38
C VAL A 34 -9.51 6.15 1.66
N CYS A 35 -9.58 5.25 2.63
CA CYS A 35 -10.23 5.50 3.92
C CYS A 35 -9.30 6.09 4.99
N GLY A 36 -8.06 6.47 4.64
CA GLY A 36 -7.11 7.05 5.58
C GLY A 36 -6.49 6.05 6.56
N SER A 37 -6.63 4.75 6.29
CA SER A 37 -5.95 3.66 7.01
C SER A 37 -4.83 3.06 6.15
N GLU A 38 -4.19 1.99 6.63
CA GLU A 38 -3.11 1.30 5.89
C GLU A 38 -3.54 -0.11 5.48
N SER A 39 -3.28 -0.48 4.23
CA SER A 39 -3.59 -1.80 3.70
C SER A 39 -2.46 -2.32 2.81
N CYS A 40 -2.36 -3.65 2.71
CA CYS A 40 -1.45 -4.28 1.79
C CYS A 40 -1.88 -3.98 0.35
N ALA A 41 -0.97 -3.40 -0.42
CA ALA A 41 -1.17 -3.10 -1.82
C ALA A 41 0.07 -3.53 -2.60
N LYS A 42 -0.13 -3.94 -3.85
CA LYS A 42 0.98 -4.28 -4.74
C LYS A 42 1.88 -3.06 -4.91
N SER A 43 3.19 -3.27 -4.74
CA SER A 43 4.18 -2.24 -5.04
C SER A 43 4.01 -1.80 -6.50
N SER A 44 4.10 -0.50 -6.74
CA SER A 44 4.20 0.05 -8.08
C SER A 44 5.65 0.38 -8.38
N SER A 45 6.09 0.08 -9.60
CA SER A 45 7.40 0.52 -10.09
C SER A 45 7.43 2.02 -10.35
N ILE A 46 6.25 2.65 -10.48
CA ILE A 46 6.09 4.07 -10.71
C ILE A 46 5.99 4.77 -9.35
N SER A 47 6.91 5.69 -9.07
CA SER A 47 6.75 6.64 -7.97
C SER A 47 5.64 7.61 -8.38
N TYR A 48 4.47 7.47 -7.78
CA TYR A 48 3.42 8.48 -7.88
C TYR A 48 3.86 9.62 -6.96
N GLY A 49 4.76 10.47 -7.47
CA GLY A 49 5.15 11.72 -6.83
C GLY A 49 3.90 12.55 -6.54
N SER A 50 3.93 13.20 -5.37
CA SER A 50 2.85 14.00 -4.79
C SER A 50 2.26 15.05 -5.73
#